data_AF-A0A2X2C4C0-F1
#
_entry.id   AF-A0A2X2C4C0-F1
#
_cell.length_a   1.000
_cell.length_b   1.000
_cell.length_c   1.000
_cell.angle_alpha   90.00
_cell.angle_beta   90.00
_cell.angle_gamma   90.00
#
_symmetry.space_group_name_H-M   'P 1'
#
loop_
_entity.id
_entity.type
_entity.pdbx_description
1 polymer ?
#
loop_
_entity_poly.entity_id
_entity_poly.type
_entity_poly.pdbx_seq_one_letter_code
_entity_poly.pdbx_strand_id
1 'polypeptide(L)'
;MNNNNDELNNALYRVALVLDKGLESTRELAAGYVETMGLGFDRSVRNLSYFFDGYEDVYENIKYEDDRFFLMVKETFKGNNPIRAIIIRYLEHLFTNLNDDEMNNLKTLLRGVFLTSGALVTTGGVRVYIVTAASELIYNTVLRNAIAHKLIRGGGNIAMAFVGGYGIIEMASQAKERLRYSNPTLYYDLVLMNLEMGYFIVEPNISKWLYMIGSEKKSVDEVYRAINGLIYN
;
A
#
# COMPACT_ATOMS: atom_id res chain seq x y z
N MET A 1 50.57 -6.49 -8.69
CA MET A 1 49.78 -6.27 -7.46
C MET A 1 48.87 -5.04 -7.63
N ASN A 2 47.86 -5.09 -8.53
CA ASN A 2 46.96 -3.95 -8.76
C ASN A 2 45.47 -4.32 -8.92
N ASN A 3 45.11 -5.60 -9.12
CA ASN A 3 43.73 -6.02 -9.39
C ASN A 3 42.77 -5.87 -8.19
N ASN A 4 43.25 -6.08 -6.95
CA ASN A 4 42.36 -6.07 -5.78
C ASN A 4 41.87 -4.67 -5.40
N ASN A 5 42.67 -3.61 -5.68
CA ASN A 5 42.25 -2.24 -5.39
C ASN A 5 41.22 -1.74 -6.42
N ASP A 6 41.32 -2.19 -7.67
CA ASP A 6 40.36 -1.84 -8.73
C ASP A 6 39.01 -2.55 -8.55
N GLU A 7 39.00 -3.80 -8.07
CA GLU A 7 37.76 -4.50 -7.71
C GLU A 7 37.09 -3.88 -6.48
N LEU A 8 37.87 -3.54 -5.44
CA LEU A 8 37.34 -2.88 -4.24
C LEU A 8 36.76 -1.49 -4.58
N ASN A 9 37.45 -0.70 -5.40
CA ASN A 9 36.97 0.61 -5.84
C ASN A 9 35.72 0.51 -6.73
N ASN A 10 35.64 -0.49 -7.61
CA ASN A 10 34.44 -0.76 -8.39
C ASN A 10 33.26 -1.21 -7.52
N ALA A 11 33.50 -2.01 -6.48
CA ALA A 11 32.48 -2.39 -5.52
C ALA A 11 31.99 -1.18 -4.72
N LEU A 12 32.89 -0.34 -4.21
CA LEU A 12 32.56 0.89 -3.48
C LEU A 12 31.79 1.89 -4.35
N TYR A 13 32.18 2.06 -5.62
CA TYR A 13 31.47 2.91 -6.57
C TYR A 13 30.05 2.40 -6.87
N ARG A 14 29.87 1.10 -7.02
CA ARG A 14 28.54 0.49 -7.21
C ARG A 14 27.66 0.65 -5.98
N VAL A 15 28.23 0.49 -4.78
CA VAL A 15 27.52 0.72 -3.51
C VAL A 15 27.10 2.19 -3.40
N ALA A 16 28.00 3.13 -3.66
CA ALA A 16 27.70 4.57 -3.63
C ALA A 16 26.59 4.94 -4.63
N LEU A 17 26.64 4.43 -5.86
CA LEU A 17 25.60 4.66 -6.87
C LEU A 17 24.23 4.08 -6.47
N VAL A 18 24.20 2.93 -5.80
CA VAL A 18 22.96 2.34 -5.30
C VAL A 18 22.39 3.17 -4.15
N LEU A 19 23.24 3.70 -3.27
CA LEU A 19 22.85 4.57 -2.18
C LEU A 19 22.30 5.91 -2.68
N ASP A 20 22.97 6.57 -3.63
CA ASP A 20 22.52 7.84 -4.20
C ASP A 20 21.16 7.71 -4.92
N LYS A 21 20.98 6.63 -5.69
CA LYS A 21 19.70 6.34 -6.36
C LYS A 21 18.58 6.01 -5.37
N GLY A 22 18.90 5.29 -4.29
CA GLY A 22 17.96 5.01 -3.21
C GLY A 22 17.52 6.29 -2.48
N LEU A 23 18.47 7.19 -2.25
CA LEU A 23 18.22 8.50 -1.65
C LEU A 23 17.31 9.38 -2.53
N GLU A 24 17.61 9.47 -3.82
CA GLU A 24 16.79 10.20 -4.78
C GLU A 24 15.37 9.62 -4.87
N SER A 25 15.26 8.30 -4.98
CA SER A 25 13.97 7.59 -5.02
C SER A 25 13.14 7.83 -3.75
N THR A 26 13.79 7.82 -2.58
CA THR A 26 13.15 8.07 -1.29
C THR A 26 12.60 9.50 -1.21
N ARG A 27 13.38 10.50 -1.64
CA ARG A 27 12.94 11.91 -1.66
C ARG A 27 11.76 12.11 -2.59
N GLU A 28 11.79 11.48 -3.77
CA GLU A 28 10.67 11.54 -4.70
C GLU A 28 9.40 10.88 -4.13
N LEU A 29 9.52 9.72 -3.48
CA LEU A 29 8.39 9.05 -2.84
C LEU A 29 7.80 9.89 -1.72
N ALA A 30 8.64 10.47 -0.85
CA ALA A 30 8.22 11.36 0.21
C ALA A 30 7.45 12.58 -0.34
N ALA A 31 7.95 13.22 -1.40
CA ALA A 31 7.26 14.35 -2.04
C ALA A 31 5.89 13.97 -2.61
N GLY A 32 5.78 12.81 -3.28
CA GLY A 32 4.50 12.34 -3.80
C GLY A 32 3.50 11.97 -2.69
N TYR A 33 4.00 11.47 -1.56
CA TYR A 33 3.20 11.15 -0.40
C TYR A 33 2.63 12.41 0.28
N VAL A 34 3.46 13.47 0.45
CA VAL A 34 3.03 14.79 0.97
C VAL A 34 1.89 15.37 0.11
N GLU A 35 2.09 15.43 -1.21
CA GLU A 35 1.14 16.04 -2.15
C GLU A 35 -0.23 15.35 -2.11
N THR A 36 -0.24 14.02 -1.97
CA THR A 36 -1.48 13.23 -2.06
C THR A 36 -2.29 13.24 -0.74
N MET A 37 -1.65 13.46 0.42
CA MET A 37 -2.28 13.25 1.73
C MET A 37 -2.46 14.51 2.62
N GLY A 38 -1.95 15.67 2.21
CA GLY A 38 -2.25 16.97 2.85
C GLY A 38 -1.56 17.21 4.19
N LEU A 39 -1.68 18.46 4.69
CA LEU A 39 -0.94 19.16 5.76
C LEU A 39 -0.64 18.41 7.08
N GLY A 40 -1.27 17.25 7.34
CA GLY A 40 -0.98 16.40 8.50
C GLY A 40 0.39 15.71 8.42
N PHE A 41 0.91 15.48 7.21
CA PHE A 41 2.22 14.85 6.97
C PHE A 41 3.39 15.83 7.16
N ASP A 42 3.21 17.13 6.91
CA ASP A 42 4.25 18.18 7.05
C ASP A 42 4.87 18.26 8.46
N ARG A 43 4.14 17.85 9.50
CA ARG A 43 4.67 17.82 10.87
C ARG A 43 5.60 16.63 11.14
N SER A 44 5.37 15.49 10.52
CA SER A 44 6.19 14.27 10.68
C SER A 44 7.40 14.26 9.74
N VAL A 45 7.27 14.86 8.55
CA VAL A 45 8.32 14.90 7.50
C VAL A 45 9.41 15.93 7.78
N ARG A 46 9.13 17.02 8.52
CA ARG A 46 10.16 18.00 8.90
C ARG A 46 11.30 17.39 9.72
N ASN A 47 11.07 16.24 10.35
CA ASN A 47 12.10 15.50 11.07
C ASN A 47 12.92 14.57 10.16
N LEU A 48 12.73 14.58 8.83
CA LEU A 48 13.51 13.77 7.88
C LEU A 48 15.04 14.01 7.96
N SER A 49 15.50 15.11 8.58
CA SER A 49 16.92 15.35 8.84
C SER A 49 17.54 14.37 9.85
N TYR A 50 16.75 13.77 10.76
CA TYR A 50 17.22 12.72 11.68
C TYR A 50 17.39 11.35 11.00
N PHE A 51 16.92 11.20 9.75
CA PHE A 51 16.88 9.93 9.01
C PHE A 51 18.08 9.72 8.09
N PHE A 52 18.95 10.73 7.95
CA PHE A 52 20.16 10.68 7.12
C PHE A 52 21.46 10.69 7.93
N ASP A 53 21.38 10.74 9.26
CA ASP A 53 22.55 10.62 10.13
C ASP A 53 22.46 9.31 10.91
N GLY A 54 23.53 8.51 10.85
CA GLY A 54 23.56 7.14 11.36
C GLY A 54 23.20 7.08 12.84
N TYR A 55 22.20 6.25 13.18
CA TYR A 55 21.70 6.11 14.54
C TYR A 55 22.15 4.79 15.18
N GLU A 56 22.74 4.89 16.37
CA GLU A 56 23.40 3.81 17.09
C GLU A 56 22.59 3.29 18.32
N ASP A 57 21.32 3.73 18.54
CA ASP A 57 20.63 3.47 19.82
C ASP A 57 19.12 3.10 19.76
N VAL A 58 18.60 2.54 18.65
CA VAL A 58 17.19 2.10 18.50
C VAL A 58 17.10 0.67 17.95
N TYR A 59 17.71 -0.30 18.62
CA TYR A 59 18.01 -1.59 17.98
C TYR A 59 16.86 -2.61 17.97
N GLU A 60 15.84 -2.52 18.84
CA GLU A 60 14.80 -3.56 18.95
C GLU A 60 13.53 -3.27 18.13
N ASN A 61 12.99 -2.06 18.19
CA ASN A 61 11.78 -1.70 17.42
C ASN A 61 12.08 -1.57 15.91
N ILE A 62 13.26 -1.06 15.53
CA ILE A 62 13.69 -1.01 14.13
C ILE A 62 13.79 -2.43 13.57
N LYS A 63 14.38 -3.37 14.31
CA LYS A 63 14.43 -4.78 13.89
C LYS A 63 13.05 -5.36 13.68
N TYR A 64 12.09 -5.08 14.56
CA TYR A 64 10.73 -5.55 14.37
C TYR A 64 10.12 -5.00 13.08
N GLU A 65 10.24 -3.69 12.83
CA GLU A 65 9.66 -3.05 11.64
C GLU A 65 10.33 -3.49 10.35
N ASP A 66 11.66 -3.62 10.37
CA ASP A 66 12.45 -4.20 9.29
C ASP A 66 11.99 -5.64 9.00
N ASP A 67 11.88 -6.49 10.03
CA ASP A 67 11.43 -7.88 9.90
C ASP A 67 10.03 -7.95 9.27
N ARG A 68 9.10 -7.13 9.77
CA ARG A 68 7.73 -7.04 9.24
C ARG A 68 7.71 -6.58 7.78
N PHE A 69 8.54 -5.61 7.43
CA PHE A 69 8.67 -5.14 6.06
C PHE A 69 9.23 -6.23 5.14
N PHE A 70 10.26 -6.95 5.57
CA PHE A 70 10.82 -8.08 4.79
C PHE A 70 9.85 -9.25 4.66
N LEU A 71 8.99 -9.50 5.65
CA LEU A 71 7.91 -10.47 5.53
C LEU A 71 6.92 -10.09 4.43
N MET A 72 6.52 -8.81 4.35
CA MET A 72 5.68 -8.31 3.26
C MET A 72 6.36 -8.45 1.89
N VAL A 73 7.66 -8.10 1.80
CA VAL A 73 8.44 -8.27 0.56
C VAL A 73 8.46 -9.76 0.15
N LYS A 74 8.66 -10.66 1.11
CA LYS A 74 8.65 -12.11 0.89
C LYS A 74 7.29 -12.61 0.41
N GLU A 75 6.19 -12.14 0.99
CA GLU A 75 4.83 -12.45 0.49
C GLU A 75 4.65 -11.95 -0.94
N THR A 76 5.17 -10.76 -1.25
CA THR A 76 5.13 -10.20 -2.61
C THR A 76 5.87 -11.09 -3.62
N PHE A 77 7.04 -11.63 -3.24
CA PHE A 77 7.79 -12.57 -4.09
C PHE A 77 7.09 -13.92 -4.31
N LYS A 78 6.17 -14.33 -3.43
CA LYS A 78 5.34 -15.53 -3.62
C LYS A 78 4.22 -15.34 -4.67
N GLY A 79 4.13 -14.16 -5.28
CA GLY A 79 3.10 -13.82 -6.26
C GLY A 79 1.87 -13.15 -5.65
N ASN A 80 1.85 -12.91 -4.34
CA ASN A 80 0.77 -12.16 -3.69
C ASN A 80 0.99 -10.67 -3.98
N ASN A 81 0.15 -10.07 -4.83
CA ASN A 81 0.22 -8.62 -5.03
C ASN A 81 -0.28 -7.92 -3.74
N PRO A 82 0.59 -7.23 -2.97
CA PRO A 82 0.24 -6.70 -1.67
C PRO A 82 -0.85 -5.63 -1.77
N ILE A 83 -0.79 -4.77 -2.80
CA ILE A 83 -1.78 -3.72 -3.06
C ILE A 83 -3.16 -4.35 -3.25
N ARG A 84 -3.26 -5.33 -4.15
CA ARG A 84 -4.53 -6.01 -4.44
C ARG A 84 -5.07 -6.76 -3.23
N ALA A 85 -4.21 -7.48 -2.50
CA ALA A 85 -4.61 -8.23 -1.32
C ALA A 85 -5.16 -7.32 -0.21
N ILE A 86 -4.53 -6.16 0.02
CA ILE A 86 -5.03 -5.16 0.98
C ILE A 86 -6.39 -4.60 0.54
N ILE A 87 -6.54 -4.26 -0.75
CA ILE A 87 -7.81 -3.77 -1.30
C ILE A 87 -8.93 -4.80 -1.13
N ILE A 88 -8.66 -6.07 -1.47
CA ILE A 88 -9.62 -7.16 -1.32
C ILE A 88 -10.05 -7.28 0.14
N ARG A 89 -9.09 -7.29 1.07
CA ARG A 89 -9.41 -7.40 2.50
C ARG A 89 -10.23 -6.21 3.00
N TYR A 90 -9.92 -4.99 2.56
CA TYR A 90 -10.75 -3.82 2.84
C TYR A 90 -12.19 -4.00 2.33
N LEU A 91 -12.38 -4.47 1.10
CA LEU A 91 -13.70 -4.69 0.51
C LEU A 91 -14.49 -5.80 1.24
N GLU A 92 -13.82 -6.87 1.66
CA GLU A 92 -14.43 -7.94 2.45
C GLU A 92 -15.04 -7.38 3.74
N HIS A 93 -14.32 -6.51 4.44
CA HIS A 93 -14.80 -5.79 5.61
C HIS A 93 -15.96 -4.85 5.28
N LEU A 94 -15.81 -4.03 4.23
CA LEU A 94 -16.84 -3.10 3.77
C LEU A 94 -18.18 -3.80 3.50
N PHE A 95 -18.12 -5.06 3.05
CA PHE A 95 -19.30 -5.85 2.70
C PHE A 95 -19.77 -6.80 3.80
N THR A 96 -19.05 -6.95 4.92
CA THR A 96 -19.28 -8.03 5.90
C THR A 96 -20.74 -8.07 6.39
N ASN A 97 -21.37 -6.92 6.59
CA ASN A 97 -22.72 -6.82 7.14
C ASN A 97 -23.86 -6.74 6.10
N LEU A 98 -23.56 -6.89 4.80
CA LEU A 98 -24.58 -6.93 3.74
C LEU A 98 -25.08 -8.34 3.49
N ASN A 99 -26.40 -8.52 3.41
CA ASN A 99 -27.02 -9.78 3.03
C ASN A 99 -27.03 -9.97 1.48
N ASP A 100 -27.52 -11.12 1.02
CA ASP A 100 -27.50 -11.47 -0.41
C ASP A 100 -28.39 -10.54 -1.27
N ASP A 101 -29.54 -10.10 -0.75
CA ASP A 101 -30.42 -9.17 -1.47
C ASP A 101 -29.78 -7.78 -1.61
N GLU A 102 -29.15 -7.30 -0.54
CA GLU A 102 -28.39 -6.05 -0.53
C GLU A 102 -27.18 -6.12 -1.47
N MET A 103 -26.50 -7.27 -1.51
CA MET A 103 -25.40 -7.52 -2.43
C MET A 103 -25.87 -7.53 -3.89
N ASN A 104 -27.04 -8.09 -4.17
CA ASN A 104 -27.67 -8.05 -5.50
C ASN A 104 -28.10 -6.63 -5.91
N ASN A 105 -28.63 -5.86 -4.96
CA ASN A 105 -28.94 -4.45 -5.20
C ASN A 105 -27.66 -3.66 -5.51
N LEU A 106 -26.62 -3.82 -4.70
CA LEU A 106 -25.31 -3.20 -4.91
C LEU A 106 -24.73 -3.56 -6.29
N LYS A 107 -24.81 -4.85 -6.69
CA LYS A 107 -24.40 -5.29 -8.04
C LYS A 107 -25.12 -4.49 -9.11
N THR A 108 -26.43 -4.27 -8.96
CA THR A 108 -27.25 -3.54 -9.92
C THR A 108 -26.83 -2.08 -10.02
N LEU A 109 -26.58 -1.41 -8.90
CA LEU A 109 -26.08 -0.02 -8.86
C LEU A 109 -24.69 0.11 -9.49
N LEU A 110 -23.81 -0.88 -9.29
CA LEU A 110 -22.44 -0.88 -9.81
C LEU A 110 -22.32 -1.40 -11.24
N ARG A 111 -23.40 -1.85 -11.90
CA ARG A 111 -23.35 -2.42 -13.27
C ARG A 111 -22.60 -1.51 -14.24
N GLY A 112 -22.95 -0.22 -14.27
CA GLY A 112 -22.31 0.75 -15.17
C GLY A 112 -20.83 0.99 -14.86
N VAL A 113 -20.46 0.97 -13.57
CA VAL A 113 -19.08 1.15 -13.10
C VAL A 113 -18.21 -0.06 -13.50
N PHE A 114 -18.76 -1.27 -13.41
CA PHE A 114 -18.00 -2.50 -13.67
C PHE A 114 -17.87 -2.86 -15.16
N LEU A 115 -18.55 -2.15 -16.07
CA LEU A 115 -18.37 -2.35 -17.52
C LEU A 115 -16.93 -2.14 -17.98
N THR A 116 -16.19 -1.26 -17.30
CA THR A 116 -14.79 -0.97 -17.60
C THR A 116 -13.83 -1.82 -16.78
N SER A 117 -14.33 -2.70 -15.91
CA SER A 117 -13.46 -3.61 -15.16
C SER A 117 -12.94 -4.69 -16.11
N GLY A 118 -11.62 -4.87 -16.16
CA GLY A 118 -11.00 -6.00 -16.87
C GLY A 118 -11.20 -7.35 -16.17
N ALA A 119 -12.02 -7.38 -15.12
CA ALA A 119 -12.30 -8.59 -14.36
C ALA A 119 -13.10 -9.58 -15.23
N LEU A 120 -12.52 -10.75 -15.47
CA LEU A 120 -13.23 -11.87 -16.10
C LEU A 120 -14.48 -12.18 -15.28
N VAL A 121 -15.57 -12.57 -15.97
CA VAL A 121 -16.80 -13.04 -15.32
C VAL A 121 -16.42 -14.17 -14.37
N THR A 122 -16.41 -13.87 -13.07
CA THR A 122 -16.05 -14.83 -12.04
C THR A 122 -17.20 -15.82 -11.90
N THR A 123 -16.90 -17.13 -11.90
CA THR A 123 -17.89 -18.20 -11.70
C THR A 123 -18.43 -18.28 -10.25
N GLY A 124 -18.05 -17.35 -9.38
CA GLY A 124 -18.47 -17.30 -7.98
C GLY A 124 -19.78 -16.53 -7.74
N GLY A 125 -20.26 -16.57 -6.49
CA GLY A 125 -21.42 -15.81 -6.04
C GLY A 125 -21.26 -14.29 -6.16
N VAL A 126 -22.37 -13.56 -6.07
CA VAL A 126 -22.47 -12.10 -6.31
C VAL A 126 -21.41 -11.30 -5.55
N ARG A 127 -21.15 -11.65 -4.29
CA ARG A 127 -20.12 -11.02 -3.45
C ARG A 127 -18.71 -11.15 -4.04
N VAL A 128 -18.33 -12.35 -4.49
CA VAL A 128 -17.01 -12.60 -5.11
C VAL A 128 -16.85 -11.79 -6.38
N TYR A 129 -17.91 -11.72 -7.20
CA TYR A 129 -17.93 -10.89 -8.39
C TYR A 129 -17.69 -9.41 -8.08
N ILE A 130 -18.44 -8.83 -7.13
CA ILE A 130 -18.28 -7.42 -6.76
C ILE A 130 -16.89 -7.14 -6.20
N VAL A 131 -16.38 -7.97 -5.29
CA VAL A 131 -15.02 -7.80 -4.71
C VAL A 131 -13.96 -7.84 -5.81
N THR A 132 -14.07 -8.77 -6.76
CA THR A 132 -13.10 -8.92 -7.84
C THR A 132 -13.13 -7.72 -8.78
N ALA A 133 -14.32 -7.30 -9.23
CA ALA A 133 -14.47 -6.16 -10.14
C ALA A 133 -14.06 -4.84 -9.48
N ALA A 134 -14.52 -4.58 -8.25
CA ALA A 134 -14.15 -3.39 -7.50
C ALA A 134 -12.65 -3.36 -7.18
N SER A 135 -12.05 -4.48 -6.75
CA SER A 135 -10.62 -4.51 -6.46
C SER A 135 -9.76 -4.24 -7.69
N GLU A 136 -10.17 -4.71 -8.87
CA GLU A 136 -9.47 -4.41 -10.12
C GLU A 136 -9.49 -2.92 -10.46
N LEU A 137 -10.66 -2.28 -10.36
CA LEU A 137 -10.78 -0.85 -10.65
C LEU A 137 -10.02 0.00 -9.64
N ILE A 138 -10.17 -0.29 -8.34
CA ILE A 138 -9.46 0.42 -7.27
C ILE A 138 -7.95 0.19 -7.40
N TYR A 139 -7.50 -1.02 -7.73
CA TYR A 139 -6.09 -1.31 -7.97
C TYR A 139 -5.53 -0.44 -9.09
N ASN A 140 -6.25 -0.33 -10.22
CA ASN A 140 -5.85 0.54 -11.33
C ASN A 140 -5.81 2.02 -10.93
N THR A 141 -6.71 2.48 -10.06
CA THR A 141 -6.67 3.84 -9.50
C THR A 141 -5.47 4.02 -8.57
N VAL A 142 -5.18 3.06 -7.69
CA VAL A 142 -4.00 3.08 -6.81
C VAL A 142 -2.73 3.12 -7.66
N LEU A 143 -2.62 2.33 -8.72
CA LEU A 143 -1.45 2.32 -9.60
C LEU A 143 -1.17 3.67 -10.28
N ARG A 144 -2.20 4.51 -10.45
CA ARG A 144 -2.05 5.86 -11.01
C ARG A 144 -1.57 6.88 -9.98
N ASN A 145 -1.69 6.57 -8.68
CA ASN A 145 -1.24 7.47 -7.63
C ASN A 145 0.30 7.60 -7.65
N ALA A 146 0.81 8.72 -7.13
CA ALA A 146 2.23 9.06 -7.23
C ALA A 146 3.14 8.04 -6.56
N ILE A 147 2.71 7.45 -5.44
CA ILE A 147 3.51 6.50 -4.66
C ILE A 147 3.65 5.17 -5.42
N ALA A 148 2.53 4.55 -5.81
CA ALA A 148 2.51 3.29 -6.51
C ALA A 148 3.18 3.40 -7.88
N HIS A 149 2.89 4.47 -8.62
CA HIS A 149 3.52 4.72 -9.92
C HIS A 149 5.04 4.85 -9.79
N LYS A 150 5.54 5.56 -8.77
CA LYS A 150 7.00 5.67 -8.53
C LYS A 150 7.62 4.34 -8.12
N LEU A 151 6.97 3.56 -7.27
CA LEU A 151 7.44 2.21 -6.92
C LEU A 151 7.54 1.30 -8.16
N ILE A 152 6.61 1.41 -9.10
CA ILE A 152 6.53 0.49 -10.25
C ILE A 152 7.27 1.01 -11.49
N ARG A 153 7.65 2.31 -11.53
CA ARG A 153 8.29 2.99 -12.67
C ARG A 153 9.61 2.37 -13.13
N GLY A 154 10.28 1.58 -12.29
CA GLY A 154 11.48 0.81 -12.63
C GLY A 154 11.23 -0.44 -13.49
N GLY A 155 9.97 -0.75 -13.86
CA GLY A 155 9.61 -1.92 -14.69
C GLY A 155 9.79 -3.26 -13.97
N GLY A 156 10.15 -3.25 -12.68
CA GLY A 156 10.31 -4.44 -11.86
C GLY A 156 9.08 -4.75 -11.01
N ASN A 157 9.00 -5.98 -10.51
CA ASN A 157 8.05 -6.38 -9.47
C ASN A 157 8.05 -5.35 -8.32
N ILE A 158 6.90 -5.09 -7.69
CA ILE A 158 6.77 -4.21 -6.49
C ILE A 158 7.84 -4.56 -5.43
N ALA A 159 8.21 -5.85 -5.34
CA ALA A 159 9.29 -6.33 -4.50
C ALA A 159 10.68 -5.70 -4.78
N MET A 160 11.01 -5.40 -6.04
CA MET A 160 12.26 -4.74 -6.44
C MET A 160 12.28 -3.25 -6.09
N ALA A 161 11.11 -2.61 -6.04
CA ALA A 161 10.98 -1.21 -5.63
C ALA A 161 11.40 -0.98 -4.18
N PHE A 162 11.24 -2.02 -3.35
CA PHE A 162 11.59 -2.00 -1.92
C PHE A 162 13.09 -2.14 -1.65
N VAL A 163 13.92 -2.40 -2.67
CA VAL A 163 15.38 -2.43 -2.56
C VAL A 163 15.97 -1.02 -2.37
N GLY A 164 15.16 0.04 -2.48
CA GLY A 164 15.57 1.44 -2.55
C GLY A 164 15.89 2.20 -1.26
N GLY A 165 15.85 1.60 -0.06
CA GLY A 165 16.43 2.20 1.16
C GLY A 165 15.50 2.36 2.37
N TYR A 166 16.11 2.63 3.54
CA TYR A 166 15.45 2.73 4.85
C TYR A 166 14.27 3.73 4.91
N GLY A 167 14.26 4.76 4.07
CA GLY A 167 13.14 5.71 4.04
C GLY A 167 11.81 5.09 3.61
N ILE A 168 11.81 4.00 2.83
CA ILE A 168 10.58 3.30 2.47
C ILE A 168 10.03 2.51 3.66
N ILE A 169 10.92 1.87 4.43
CA ILE A 169 10.55 1.15 5.64
C ILE A 169 9.91 2.11 6.64
N GLU A 170 10.49 3.30 6.79
CA GLU A 170 9.94 4.34 7.66
C GLU A 170 8.55 4.82 7.20
N MET A 171 8.37 5.12 5.91
CA MET A 171 7.06 5.52 5.38
C MET A 171 6.01 4.42 5.61
N ALA A 172 6.39 3.17 5.40
CA ALA A 172 5.57 2.00 5.69
C ALA A 172 5.22 1.89 7.17
N SER A 173 6.19 2.10 8.07
CA SER A 173 5.98 2.08 9.51
C SER A 173 5.02 3.16 9.98
N GLN A 174 5.20 4.40 9.53
CA GLN A 174 4.31 5.51 9.89
C GLN A 174 2.88 5.29 9.37
N ALA A 175 2.73 4.76 8.16
CA ALA A 175 1.44 4.38 7.59
C ALA A 175 0.76 3.27 8.38
N LYS A 176 1.51 2.22 8.73
CA LYS A 176 1.08 1.13 9.60
C LYS A 176 0.58 1.67 10.94
N GLU A 177 1.31 2.58 11.60
CA GLU A 177 0.86 3.16 12.87
C GLU A 177 -0.40 4.01 12.71
N ARG A 178 -0.51 4.84 11.66
CA ARG A 178 -1.76 5.55 11.37
C ARG A 178 -2.94 4.60 11.14
N LEU A 179 -2.73 3.49 10.43
CA LEU A 179 -3.75 2.46 10.26
C LEU A 179 -4.13 1.83 11.59
N ARG A 180 -3.15 1.49 12.43
CA ARG A 180 -3.37 0.91 13.76
C ARG A 180 -4.28 1.78 14.62
N TYR A 181 -4.10 3.11 14.59
CA TYR A 181 -4.97 4.02 15.34
C TYR A 181 -6.32 4.28 14.68
N SER A 182 -6.36 4.40 13.35
CA SER A 182 -7.58 4.78 12.62
C SER A 182 -8.54 3.61 12.38
N ASN A 183 -8.02 2.41 12.14
CA ASN A 183 -8.81 1.19 11.98
C ASN A 183 -8.04 -0.05 12.48
N PRO A 184 -8.12 -0.37 13.78
CA PRO A 184 -7.45 -1.54 14.36
C PRO A 184 -7.85 -2.87 13.72
N THR A 185 -9.11 -3.00 13.28
CA THR A 185 -9.63 -4.23 12.66
C THR A 185 -8.87 -4.56 11.39
N LEU A 186 -8.77 -3.61 10.46
CA LEU A 186 -8.02 -3.81 9.23
C LEU A 186 -6.52 -3.99 9.52
N TYR A 187 -5.96 -3.23 10.47
CA TYR A 187 -4.56 -3.37 10.88
C TYR A 187 -4.21 -4.82 11.28
N TYR A 188 -4.96 -5.43 12.20
CA TYR A 188 -4.65 -6.78 12.67
C TYR A 188 -4.79 -7.84 11.59
N ASP A 189 -5.78 -7.68 10.70
CA ASP A 189 -5.93 -8.57 9.55
C ASP A 189 -4.72 -8.50 8.62
N LEU A 190 -4.21 -7.30 8.33
CA LEU A 190 -3.03 -7.14 7.51
C LEU A 190 -1.77 -7.68 8.20
N VAL A 191 -1.66 -7.55 9.53
CA VAL A 191 -0.57 -8.16 10.32
C VAL A 191 -0.57 -9.68 10.16
N LEU A 192 -1.74 -10.32 10.24
CA LEU A 192 -1.86 -11.77 10.03
C LEU A 192 -1.48 -12.20 8.61
N MET A 193 -1.70 -11.33 7.63
CA MET A 193 -1.32 -11.54 6.23
C MET A 193 0.13 -11.14 5.93
N ASN A 194 0.85 -10.55 6.88
CA ASN A 194 2.15 -9.88 6.68
C ASN A 194 2.12 -8.79 5.60
N LEU A 195 1.03 -8.02 5.52
CA LEU A 195 0.82 -6.99 4.50
C LEU A 195 0.62 -5.59 5.08
N GLU A 196 0.67 -5.41 6.40
CA GLU A 196 0.39 -4.13 7.05
C GLU A 196 1.38 -3.04 6.63
N MET A 197 2.63 -3.41 6.41
CA MET A 197 3.66 -2.50 5.89
C MET A 197 3.38 -2.07 4.45
N GLY A 198 2.53 -2.78 3.71
CA GLY A 198 2.11 -2.40 2.35
C GLY A 198 1.01 -1.35 2.34
N TYR A 199 0.42 -1.03 3.50
CA TYR A 199 -0.68 -0.10 3.60
C TYR A 199 -0.33 1.29 3.05
N PHE A 200 0.91 1.77 3.23
CA PHE A 200 1.32 3.10 2.76
C PHE A 200 1.07 3.33 1.26
N ILE A 201 1.04 2.26 0.45
CA ILE A 201 0.80 2.35 -1.00
C ILE A 201 -0.68 2.64 -1.31
N VAL A 202 -1.59 2.04 -0.53
CA VAL A 202 -3.05 2.15 -0.71
C VAL A 202 -3.67 3.23 0.16
N GLU A 203 -2.97 3.67 1.20
CA GLU A 203 -3.41 4.65 2.18
C GLU A 203 -3.98 5.94 1.56
N PRO A 204 -3.38 6.55 0.51
CA PRO A 204 -3.94 7.77 -0.07
C PRO A 204 -5.35 7.59 -0.63
N ASN A 205 -5.66 6.38 -1.11
CA ASN A 205 -6.97 6.05 -1.65
C ASN A 205 -7.95 5.61 -0.56
N ILE A 206 -7.50 4.79 0.39
CA ILE A 206 -8.38 4.09 1.35
C ILE A 206 -8.57 4.86 2.66
N SER A 207 -7.60 5.66 3.11
CA SER A 207 -7.62 6.32 4.44
C SER A 207 -8.90 7.10 4.73
N LYS A 208 -9.39 7.88 3.75
CA LYS A 208 -10.64 8.65 3.85
C LYS A 208 -11.88 7.79 4.06
N TRP A 209 -11.83 6.52 3.68
CA TRP A 209 -12.96 5.59 3.73
C TRP A 209 -12.84 4.57 4.85
N LEU A 210 -11.77 4.57 5.65
CA LEU A 210 -11.58 3.61 6.74
C LEU A 210 -12.70 3.60 7.78
N TYR A 211 -13.39 4.72 7.98
CA TYR A 211 -14.54 4.82 8.88
C TYR A 211 -15.75 3.96 8.43
N MET A 212 -15.75 3.50 7.17
CA MET A 212 -16.77 2.60 6.64
C MET A 212 -16.64 1.18 7.18
N ILE A 213 -15.46 0.80 7.68
CA ILE A 213 -15.22 -0.49 8.30
C ILE A 213 -15.47 -0.37 9.80
N GLY A 214 -16.48 -1.09 10.30
CA GLY A 214 -16.83 -1.10 11.71
C GLY A 214 -18.02 -2.02 12.02
N SER A 215 -18.46 -2.01 13.28
CA SER A 215 -19.58 -2.83 13.74
C SER A 215 -20.95 -2.34 13.25
N GLU A 216 -21.05 -1.07 12.87
CA GLU A 216 -22.29 -0.50 12.36
C GLU A 216 -22.53 -0.94 10.90
N LYS A 217 -23.72 -1.47 10.63
CA LYS A 217 -24.12 -1.83 9.27
C LYS A 217 -24.31 -0.55 8.44
N LYS A 218 -23.58 -0.44 7.34
CA LYS A 218 -23.74 0.64 6.36
C LYS A 218 -24.82 0.30 5.33
N SER A 219 -25.54 1.31 4.87
CA SER A 219 -26.53 1.13 3.81
C SER A 219 -25.87 0.82 2.47
N VAL A 220 -26.63 0.18 1.58
CA VAL A 220 -26.15 -0.14 0.21
C VAL A 220 -25.71 1.13 -0.53
N ASP A 221 -26.42 2.26 -0.36
CA ASP A 221 -26.08 3.52 -1.00
C ASP A 221 -24.78 4.13 -0.45
N GLU A 222 -24.53 4.03 0.85
CA GLU A 222 -23.25 4.46 1.43
C GLU A 222 -22.08 3.63 0.91
N VAL A 223 -22.26 2.31 0.84
CA VAL A 223 -21.25 1.39 0.29
C VAL A 223 -21.01 1.68 -1.19
N TYR A 224 -22.07 1.91 -1.98
CA TYR A 224 -21.98 2.32 -3.38
C TYR A 224 -21.18 3.62 -3.54
N ARG A 225 -21.46 4.64 -2.71
CA ARG A 225 -20.71 5.91 -2.73
C ARG A 225 -19.24 5.70 -2.38
N ALA A 226 -18.94 4.88 -1.37
CA ALA A 226 -17.57 4.58 -0.99
C ALA A 226 -16.79 3.89 -2.12
N ILE A 227 -17.39 2.91 -2.81
CA ILE A 227 -16.74 2.24 -3.96
C ILE A 227 -16.47 3.23 -5.09
N ASN A 228 -17.45 4.08 -5.46
CA ASN A 228 -17.22 5.09 -6.50
C ASN A 228 -16.12 6.08 -6.10
N GLY A 229 -16.13 6.52 -4.84
CA GLY A 229 -15.10 7.40 -4.31
C GLY A 229 -13.71 6.77 -4.26
N LEU A 230 -13.60 5.44 -4.18
CA LEU A 230 -12.32 4.73 -4.27
C LEU A 230 -11.84 4.59 -5.72
N ILE A 231 -12.75 4.48 -6.68
CA ILE A 231 -12.45 4.28 -8.11
C ILE A 231 -12.13 5.60 -8.80
N TYR A 232 -12.88 6.67 -8.50
CA TYR A 232 -12.82 7.95 -9.21
C TYR A 232 -12.18 9.09 -8.39
N ASN A 233 -11.45 8.74 -7.32
CA ASN A 233 -10.72 9.70 -6.48
C ASN A 233 -9.67 10.49 -7.28
#